data_AF-A0A428VY72-F1
#
_entry.id   AF-A0A428VY72-F1
#
_cell.length_a   1.000
_cell.length_b   1.000
_cell.length_c   1.000
_cell.angle_alpha   90.00
_cell.angle_beta   90.00
_cell.angle_gamma   90.00
#
_symmetry.space_group_name_H-M   'P 1'
#
loop_
_entity.id
_entity.type
_entity.pdbx_description
1 polymer ?
#
loop_
_entity_poly.entity_id
_entity_poly.type
_entity_poly.pdbx_seq_one_letter_code
_entity_poly.pdbx_strand_id
1 'polypeptide(L)'
;MDAGEYLEAAVRDVLTAAEPRVDDQVGYAALLLAVAGALDEADRLVTQWQARTERPVDALAADPVRARAWAMLFEARGARPGWAEGLPPLDVDAEERAHTAALRRPVSDLDGVLPPGPVSEVIKHVTPSRPDRVRTALADRDLALWASLAGPRPDVAALAATRALAPALVAGADPLGLRDWAPTCAGALIAALHERYPPGLGSWPELITEITRLRGAEPGPGPLLHRRAALPPPASEAAIRSAELRLGIELPADHREFLRTCDGLPADVVFPRLLGTADLRTEDGVVVLSDPAVLLLSAGHVVEVDPVLGTTVHASFRAALVKHATLLAQAS
;
A
#
# COMPACT_ATOMS: atom_id res chain seq x y z
N MET A 1 7.43 0.23 22.15
CA MET A 1 6.31 0.45 21.21
C MET A 1 5.30 -0.64 21.43
N ASP A 2 4.01 -0.32 21.51
CA ASP A 2 2.96 -1.33 21.37
C ASP A 2 2.63 -1.45 19.87
N ALA A 3 2.92 -2.61 19.29
CA ALA A 3 2.75 -2.87 17.85
C ALA A 3 1.28 -2.83 17.42
N GLY A 4 0.34 -3.18 18.31
CA GLY A 4 -1.09 -3.13 18.05
C GLY A 4 -1.60 -1.68 17.99
N GLU A 5 -1.29 -0.90 19.02
CA GLU A 5 -1.69 0.52 19.07
C GLU A 5 -1.07 1.34 17.93
N TYR A 6 0.20 1.07 17.59
CA TYR A 6 0.84 1.71 16.44
C TYR A 6 0.10 1.38 15.14
N LEU A 7 -0.22 0.11 14.91
CA LEU A 7 -0.85 -0.32 13.67
C LEU A 7 -2.23 0.32 13.48
N GLU A 8 -3.05 0.34 14.54
CA GLU A 8 -4.36 0.99 14.51
C GLU A 8 -4.25 2.48 14.19
N ALA A 9 -3.33 3.19 14.86
CA ALA A 9 -3.10 4.60 14.60
C ALA A 9 -2.57 4.85 13.17
N ALA A 10 -1.68 3.99 12.68
CA ALA A 10 -1.10 4.11 11.34
C ALA A 10 -2.15 3.87 10.24
N VAL A 11 -2.99 2.84 10.38
CA VAL A 11 -4.10 2.56 9.46
C VAL A 11 -5.10 3.72 9.44
N ARG A 12 -5.48 4.24 10.61
CA ARG A 12 -6.36 5.41 10.70
C ARG A 12 -5.77 6.62 9.98
N ASP A 13 -4.48 6.91 10.20
CA ASP A 13 -3.80 8.03 9.55
C ASP A 13 -3.78 7.85 8.02
N VAL A 14 -3.47 6.65 7.52
CA VAL A 14 -3.51 6.35 6.08
C VAL A 14 -4.92 6.55 5.52
N LEU A 15 -5.97 6.10 6.20
CA LEU A 15 -7.35 6.21 5.71
C LEU A 15 -7.89 7.64 5.73
N THR A 16 -7.51 8.46 6.71
CA THR A 16 -8.27 9.67 7.05
C THR A 16 -7.47 10.97 7.05
N ALA A 17 -6.14 10.91 7.15
CA ALA A 17 -5.33 12.12 7.30
C ALA A 17 -5.16 12.90 5.98
N ALA A 18 -4.70 14.15 6.04
CA ALA A 18 -4.32 14.91 4.86
C ALA A 18 -3.15 14.27 4.11
N GLU A 19 -3.07 14.48 2.79
CA GLU A 19 -2.06 13.88 1.89
C GLU A 19 -0.60 13.90 2.42
N PRO A 20 -0.05 15.03 2.92
CA PRO A 20 1.33 15.05 3.43
C PRO A 20 1.53 14.16 4.67
N ARG A 21 0.48 13.98 5.47
CA ARG A 21 0.51 13.13 6.67
C ARG A 21 0.47 11.65 6.31
N VAL A 22 -0.17 11.28 5.20
CA VAL A 22 -0.12 9.93 4.64
C VAL A 22 1.29 9.59 4.21
N ASP A 23 1.95 10.47 3.45
CA ASP A 23 3.31 10.23 2.98
C ASP A 23 4.29 10.09 4.15
N ASP A 24 4.15 10.97 5.14
CA ASP A 24 4.95 10.92 6.36
C ASP A 24 4.78 9.59 7.10
N GLN A 25 3.55 9.10 7.20
CA GLN A 25 3.23 7.85 7.88
C GLN A 25 3.70 6.63 7.10
N VAL A 26 3.51 6.61 5.78
CA VAL A 26 3.99 5.53 4.90
C VAL A 26 5.53 5.49 4.87
N GLY A 27 6.19 6.65 4.74
CA GLY A 27 7.64 6.76 4.75
C GLY A 27 8.25 6.32 6.08
N TYR A 28 7.63 6.69 7.20
CA TYR A 28 8.02 6.20 8.51
C TYR A 28 7.82 4.68 8.64
N ALA A 29 6.67 4.15 8.24
CA ALA A 29 6.39 2.72 8.31
C ALA A 29 7.34 1.90 7.45
N ALA A 30 7.63 2.33 6.23
CA ALA A 30 8.60 1.66 5.35
C ALA A 30 10.00 1.61 5.97
N LEU A 31 10.48 2.70 6.58
CA LEU A 31 11.76 2.71 7.30
C LEU A 31 11.73 1.83 8.55
N LEU A 32 10.61 1.79 9.27
CA LEU A 32 10.44 0.91 10.43
C LEU A 32 10.54 -0.57 10.02
N LEU A 33 9.88 -0.96 8.92
CA LEU A 33 9.96 -2.32 8.37
C LEU A 33 11.40 -2.66 7.94
N ALA A 34 12.07 -1.74 7.25
CA ALA A 34 13.48 -1.92 6.85
C ALA A 34 14.41 -2.11 8.06
N VAL A 35 14.21 -1.31 9.13
CA VAL A 35 14.99 -1.41 10.37
C VAL A 35 14.68 -2.68 11.17
N ALA A 36 13.48 -3.25 11.04
CA ALA A 36 13.11 -4.55 11.60
C ALA A 36 13.70 -5.74 10.81
N GLY A 37 14.47 -5.46 9.75
CA GLY A 37 15.06 -6.47 8.87
C GLY A 37 14.07 -7.06 7.86
N ALA A 38 12.96 -6.37 7.60
CA ALA A 38 11.90 -6.75 6.67
C ALA A 38 11.93 -5.81 5.44
N LEU A 39 13.05 -5.86 4.70
CA LEU A 39 13.30 -4.98 3.54
C LEU A 39 12.34 -5.23 2.39
N ASP A 40 11.93 -6.48 2.17
CA ASP A 40 11.01 -6.83 1.09
C ASP A 40 9.60 -6.29 1.37
N GLU A 41 9.16 -6.32 2.63
CA GLU A 41 7.91 -5.72 3.09
C GLU A 41 7.95 -4.19 2.98
N ALA A 42 9.10 -3.57 3.29
CA ALA A 42 9.31 -2.14 3.10
C ALA A 42 9.20 -1.75 1.61
N ASP A 43 9.89 -2.49 0.73
CA ASP A 43 9.84 -2.28 -0.72
C ASP A 43 8.41 -2.45 -1.25
N ARG A 44 7.72 -3.52 -0.84
CA ARG A 44 6.33 -3.79 -1.22
C ARG A 44 5.41 -2.63 -0.84
N LEU A 45 5.54 -2.11 0.38
CA LEU A 45 4.72 -0.99 0.85
C LEU A 45 4.96 0.27 0.00
N VAL A 46 6.23 0.63 -0.27
CA VAL A 46 6.55 1.81 -1.07
C VAL A 46 6.07 1.66 -2.51
N THR A 47 6.28 0.50 -3.14
CA THR A 47 5.79 0.22 -4.49
C THR A 47 4.28 0.33 -4.58
N GLN A 48 3.53 -0.22 -3.61
CA GLN A 48 2.07 -0.10 -3.61
C GLN A 48 1.61 1.34 -3.36
N TRP A 49 2.24 2.08 -2.46
CA TRP A 49 1.96 3.50 -2.28
C TRP A 49 2.18 4.30 -3.58
N GLN A 50 3.30 4.08 -4.26
CA GLN A 50 3.62 4.77 -5.51
C GLN A 50 2.61 4.43 -6.60
N ALA A 51 2.24 3.16 -6.74
CA ALA A 51 1.27 2.70 -7.72
C ALA A 51 -0.16 3.25 -7.48
N ARG A 52 -0.53 3.49 -6.22
CA ARG A 52 -1.89 3.94 -5.86
C ARG A 52 -2.05 5.45 -5.84
N THR A 53 -0.99 6.16 -5.48
CA THR A 53 -1.03 7.63 -5.35
C THR A 53 -0.47 8.33 -6.59
N GLU A 54 0.37 7.64 -7.38
CA GLU A 54 1.15 8.21 -8.50
C GLU A 54 2.06 9.38 -8.06
N ARG A 55 2.27 9.56 -6.75
CA ARG A 55 3.03 10.67 -6.19
C ARG A 55 4.53 10.37 -6.27
N PRO A 56 5.37 11.42 -6.37
CA PRO A 56 6.81 11.23 -6.46
C PRO A 56 7.37 10.69 -5.14
N VAL A 57 8.27 9.72 -5.24
CA VAL A 57 8.84 8.97 -4.10
C VAL A 57 9.63 9.87 -3.13
N ASP A 58 10.14 11.00 -3.60
CA ASP A 58 10.79 12.01 -2.75
C ASP A 58 9.85 12.55 -1.65
N ALA A 59 8.53 12.45 -1.80
CA ALA A 59 7.56 12.77 -0.75
C ALA A 59 7.72 11.88 0.49
N LEU A 60 8.11 10.61 0.33
CA LEU A 60 8.36 9.69 1.46
C LEU A 60 9.66 10.00 2.20
N ALA A 61 10.56 10.75 1.55
CA ALA A 61 11.89 11.09 2.02
C ALA A 61 12.12 12.62 2.07
N ALA A 62 11.06 13.40 2.24
CA ALA A 62 11.14 14.87 2.27
C ALA A 62 12.02 15.39 3.41
N ASP A 63 12.14 14.62 4.50
CA ASP A 63 13.08 14.90 5.59
C ASP A 63 14.52 14.44 5.21
N PRO A 64 15.55 15.31 5.37
CA PRO A 64 16.93 14.97 5.02
C PRO A 64 17.48 13.73 5.74
N VAL A 65 17.04 13.44 6.97
CA VAL A 65 17.50 12.25 7.71
C VAL A 65 16.88 10.99 7.11
N ARG A 66 15.62 11.03 6.67
CA ARG A 66 15.01 9.90 5.93
C ARG A 66 15.64 9.68 4.57
N ALA A 67 15.92 10.74 3.81
CA ALA A 67 16.63 10.62 2.54
C ALA A 67 18.01 9.97 2.74
N ARG A 68 18.73 10.41 3.77
CA ARG A 68 20.00 9.78 4.19
C ARG A 68 19.83 8.32 4.58
N ALA A 69 18.82 7.99 5.38
CA ALA A 69 18.55 6.63 5.82
C ALA A 69 18.41 5.66 4.63
N TRP A 70 17.61 6.03 3.63
CA TRP A 70 17.46 5.23 2.42
C TRP A 70 18.77 5.11 1.63
N ALA A 71 19.52 6.21 1.47
CA ALA A 71 20.82 6.16 0.80
C ALA A 71 21.80 5.18 1.48
N MET A 72 21.87 5.18 2.81
CA MET A 72 22.73 4.27 3.58
C MET A 72 22.29 2.81 3.45
N LEU A 73 20.97 2.55 3.47
CA LEU A 73 20.43 1.21 3.29
C LEU A 73 20.68 0.67 1.87
N PHE A 74 20.53 1.49 0.83
CA PHE A 74 20.81 1.09 -0.54
C PHE A 74 22.29 0.79 -0.77
N GLU A 75 23.18 1.64 -0.26
CA GLU A 75 24.62 1.42 -0.29
C GLU A 75 24.98 0.08 0.37
N ALA A 76 24.42 -0.20 1.56
CA ALA A 76 24.66 -1.44 2.27
C ALA A 76 24.04 -2.68 1.59
N ARG A 77 22.87 -2.53 0.94
CA ARG A 77 22.21 -3.59 0.16
C ARG A 77 22.96 -3.92 -1.14
N GLY A 78 23.71 -2.97 -1.69
CA GLY A 78 24.37 -3.10 -2.98
C GLY A 78 23.41 -3.13 -4.18
N ALA A 79 22.12 -2.89 -3.93
CA ALA A 79 21.07 -2.86 -4.94
C ALA A 79 20.05 -1.78 -4.60
N ARG A 80 19.54 -1.11 -5.63
CA ARG A 80 18.46 -0.14 -5.52
C ARG A 80 17.17 -0.76 -6.07
N PRO A 81 16.09 -0.79 -5.29
CA PRO A 81 14.79 -1.21 -5.81
C PRO A 81 14.30 -0.19 -6.85
N GLY A 82 13.45 -0.63 -7.79
CA GLY A 82 13.01 0.23 -8.91
C GLY A 82 12.33 1.53 -8.47
N TRP A 83 11.61 1.51 -7.35
CA TRP A 83 10.98 2.72 -6.79
C TRP A 83 12.00 3.79 -6.37
N ALA A 84 13.24 3.40 -6.04
CA ALA A 84 14.28 4.30 -5.55
C ALA A 84 14.92 5.15 -6.66
N GLU A 85 14.60 4.94 -7.94
CA GLU A 85 15.01 5.80 -9.05
C GLU A 85 14.48 7.22 -8.92
N GLY A 86 13.31 7.40 -8.28
CA GLY A 86 12.71 8.70 -8.02
C GLY A 86 13.35 9.50 -6.90
N LEU A 87 14.32 8.94 -6.16
CA LEU A 87 15.02 9.63 -5.09
C LEU A 87 16.27 10.36 -5.60
N PRO A 88 16.49 11.62 -5.20
CA PRO A 88 17.68 12.36 -5.61
C PRO A 88 18.95 11.64 -5.15
N PRO A 89 19.99 11.56 -6.00
CA PRO A 89 21.25 10.97 -5.59
C PRO A 89 21.90 11.82 -4.48
N LEU A 90 22.39 11.17 -3.43
CA LEU A 90 23.10 11.81 -2.33
C LEU A 90 24.57 11.37 -2.32
N ASP A 91 25.45 12.29 -1.94
CA ASP A 91 26.84 11.97 -1.61
C ASP A 91 26.87 11.29 -0.23
N VAL A 92 26.95 9.96 -0.25
CA VAL A 92 26.91 9.12 0.96
C VAL A 92 28.02 9.49 1.95
N ASP A 93 29.21 9.86 1.48
CA ASP A 93 30.34 10.22 2.35
C ASP A 93 30.14 11.60 2.99
N ALA A 94 29.54 12.55 2.28
CA ALA A 94 29.16 13.84 2.84
C ALA A 94 28.03 13.67 3.88
N GLU A 95 27.03 12.86 3.57
CA GLU A 95 25.89 12.61 4.45
C GLU A 95 26.28 11.85 5.72
N GLU A 96 27.19 10.88 5.63
CA GLU A 96 27.74 10.18 6.80
C GLU A 96 28.44 11.15 7.76
N ARG A 97 29.25 12.07 7.22
CA ARG A 97 29.93 13.10 8.03
C ARG A 97 28.93 14.04 8.70
N ALA A 98 27.92 14.50 7.96
CA ALA A 98 26.86 15.35 8.50
C ALA A 98 26.07 14.65 9.62
N HIS A 99 25.74 13.37 9.42
CA HIS A 99 25.03 12.57 10.42
C HIS A 99 25.85 12.34 11.68
N THR A 100 27.12 11.95 11.52
CA THR A 100 28.04 11.74 12.65
C THR A 100 28.21 13.01 13.48
N ALA A 101 28.30 14.17 12.82
CA ALA A 101 28.33 15.46 13.50
C ALA A 101 27.03 15.76 14.26
N ALA A 102 25.87 15.42 13.66
CA ALA A 102 24.56 15.61 14.30
C ALA A 102 24.37 14.71 15.53
N LEU A 103 24.80 13.45 15.48
CA LEU A 103 24.72 12.51 16.61
C LEU A 103 25.55 12.98 17.82
N ARG A 104 26.71 13.59 17.56
CA ARG A 104 27.62 14.08 18.61
C ARG A 104 27.24 15.46 19.15
N ARG A 105 26.26 16.13 18.55
CA ARG A 105 25.83 17.47 18.97
C ARG A 105 25.17 17.38 20.36
N PRO A 106 25.68 18.12 21.36
CA PRO A 106 25.03 18.22 22.66
C PRO A 106 23.61 18.77 22.53
N VAL A 107 22.71 18.29 23.39
CA VAL A 107 21.31 18.74 23.42
C VAL A 107 21.10 19.59 24.66
N SER A 108 20.38 20.69 24.49
CA SER A 108 19.94 21.53 25.61
C SER A 108 18.59 21.06 26.12
N ASP A 109 18.38 21.06 27.43
CA ASP A 109 17.09 20.73 28.04
C ASP A 109 15.97 21.73 27.69
N LEU A 110 16.33 22.85 27.05
CA LEU A 110 15.40 23.88 26.60
C LEU A 110 15.20 23.90 25.07
N ASP A 111 15.82 22.96 24.33
CA ASP A 111 15.57 22.81 22.90
C ASP A 111 14.10 22.44 22.64
N GLY A 112 13.40 23.29 21.88
CA GLY A 112 11.97 23.12 21.57
C GLY A 112 11.00 23.62 22.65
N VAL A 113 11.48 24.05 23.82
CA VAL A 113 10.64 24.62 24.91
C VAL A 113 10.36 26.10 24.68
N LEU A 114 11.29 26.82 24.06
CA LEU A 114 11.18 28.24 23.78
C LEU A 114 10.91 28.49 22.29
N PRO A 115 10.05 29.45 21.93
CA PRO A 115 9.88 29.87 20.55
C PRO A 115 11.20 30.42 19.99
N PRO A 116 11.44 30.32 18.67
CA PRO A 116 12.64 30.86 18.04
C PRO A 116 12.73 32.38 18.26
N GLY A 117 13.89 32.88 18.70
CA GLY A 117 14.11 34.31 18.93
C GLY A 117 15.39 34.63 19.71
N PRO A 118 15.70 35.92 19.91
CA PRO A 118 16.95 36.35 20.54
C PRO A 118 17.14 35.79 21.96
N VAL A 119 16.04 35.60 22.69
CA VAL A 119 16.04 35.03 24.05
C VAL A 119 16.39 33.55 24.03
N SER A 120 15.91 32.76 23.06
CA SER A 120 16.27 31.35 22.97
C SER A 120 17.71 31.16 22.54
N GLU A 121 18.27 32.04 21.70
CA GLU A 121 19.69 32.03 21.37
C GLU A 121 20.58 32.33 22.58
N VAL A 122 20.25 33.34 23.40
CA VAL A 122 21.00 33.62 24.64
C VAL A 122 20.92 32.45 25.61
N ILE A 123 19.73 31.87 25.80
CA ILE A 123 19.50 30.75 26.72
C ILE A 123 20.26 29.49 26.27
N LYS A 124 20.37 29.21 24.97
CA LYS A 124 21.19 28.09 24.43
C LYS A 124 22.66 28.18 24.88
N HIS A 125 23.20 29.38 25.06
CA HIS A 125 24.59 29.58 25.47
C HIS A 125 24.82 29.49 26.99
N VAL A 126 23.75 29.58 27.79
CA VAL A 126 23.82 29.63 29.26
C VAL A 126 23.38 28.31 29.89
N THR A 127 22.56 27.53 29.19
CA THR A 127 21.99 26.28 29.72
C THR A 127 22.99 25.13 29.60
N PRO A 128 23.13 24.26 30.62
CA PRO A 128 23.96 23.07 30.52
C PRO A 128 23.52 22.22 29.34
N SER A 129 24.45 21.93 28.43
CA SER A 129 24.20 20.96 27.36
C SER A 129 24.67 19.59 27.80
N ARG A 130 23.85 18.56 27.56
CA ARG A 130 24.18 17.17 27.89
C ARG A 130 24.21 16.29 26.64
N PRO A 131 25.01 15.21 26.63
CA PRO A 131 24.91 14.20 25.58
C PRO A 131 23.52 13.58 25.59
N ASP A 132 22.92 13.48 24.41
CA ASP A 132 21.70 12.72 24.21
C ASP A 132 22.05 11.22 24.23
N ARG A 133 21.45 10.46 25.16
CA ARG A 133 21.75 9.04 25.36
C ARG A 133 21.37 8.19 24.14
N VAL A 134 20.29 8.53 23.43
CA VAL A 134 19.85 7.82 22.22
C VAL A 134 20.85 8.07 21.09
N ARG A 135 21.24 9.33 20.88
CA ARG A 135 22.23 9.67 19.85
C ARG A 135 23.61 9.12 20.15
N THR A 136 23.98 9.09 21.43
CA THR A 136 25.24 8.48 21.90
C THR A 136 25.26 6.99 21.61
N ALA A 137 24.18 6.25 21.92
CA ALA A 137 24.06 4.83 21.58
C ALA A 137 24.22 4.56 20.07
N LEU A 138 23.62 5.42 19.22
CA LEU A 138 23.82 5.32 17.77
C LEU A 138 25.26 5.62 17.33
N ALA A 139 25.88 6.66 17.89
CA ALA A 139 27.27 7.02 17.60
C ALA A 139 28.25 5.91 18.01
N ASP A 140 27.97 5.23 19.12
CA ASP A 140 28.73 4.11 19.66
C ASP A 140 28.37 2.77 19.01
N ARG A 141 27.37 2.75 18.13
CA ARG A 141 26.88 1.57 17.40
C ARG A 141 26.27 0.50 18.32
N ASP A 142 25.78 0.91 19.48
CA ASP A 142 25.12 0.03 20.44
C ASP A 142 23.62 -0.07 20.15
N LEU A 143 23.26 -1.04 19.29
CA LEU A 143 21.87 -1.30 18.90
C LEU A 143 21.00 -1.74 20.08
N ALA A 144 21.56 -2.50 21.03
CA ALA A 144 20.81 -3.00 22.17
C ALA A 144 20.46 -1.86 23.14
N LEU A 145 21.43 -1.00 23.43
CA LEU A 145 21.19 0.20 24.23
C LEU A 145 20.22 1.14 23.53
N TRP A 146 20.39 1.39 22.22
CA TRP A 146 19.44 2.21 21.46
C TRP A 146 18.02 1.67 21.55
N ALA A 147 17.83 0.36 21.35
CA ALA A 147 16.52 -0.28 21.43
C ALA A 147 15.91 -0.18 22.85
N SER A 148 16.73 -0.30 23.90
CA SER A 148 16.26 -0.14 25.28
C SER A 148 15.84 1.31 25.62
N LEU A 149 16.38 2.29 24.91
CA LEU A 149 16.07 3.72 25.08
C LEU A 149 14.99 4.20 24.10
N ALA A 150 14.58 3.38 23.14
CA ALA A 150 13.61 3.74 22.12
C ALA A 150 12.22 3.97 22.75
N GLY A 151 11.65 5.14 22.47
CA GLY A 151 10.30 5.48 22.86
C GLY A 151 9.21 4.74 22.07
N PRO A 152 7.93 5.13 22.22
CA PRO A 152 6.82 4.50 21.51
C PRO A 152 6.88 4.68 19.99
N ARG A 153 7.48 5.79 19.52
CA ARG A 153 7.77 6.05 18.10
C ARG A 153 9.28 6.26 17.93
N PRO A 154 10.09 5.18 17.83
CA PRO A 154 11.54 5.27 17.74
C PRO A 154 11.99 6.04 16.49
N ASP A 155 13.12 6.74 16.61
CA ASP A 155 13.75 7.45 15.49
C ASP A 155 14.54 6.46 14.61
N VAL A 156 13.78 5.69 13.84
CA VAL A 156 14.31 4.68 12.91
C VAL A 156 15.09 5.32 11.75
N ALA A 157 14.80 6.59 11.42
CA ALA A 157 15.53 7.32 10.40
C ALA A 157 16.96 7.62 10.87
N ALA A 158 17.14 8.13 12.09
CA ALA A 158 18.48 8.36 12.64
C ALA A 158 19.30 7.06 12.78
N LEU A 159 18.65 5.95 13.13
CA LEU A 159 19.29 4.64 13.17
C LEU A 159 19.75 4.21 11.77
N ALA A 160 18.84 4.13 10.79
CA ALA A 160 19.15 3.69 9.43
C ALA A 160 20.13 4.64 8.70
N ALA A 161 20.14 5.93 9.04
CA ALA A 161 21.11 6.91 8.56
C ALA A 161 22.55 6.68 9.07
N THR A 162 22.76 5.76 10.02
CA THR A 162 24.08 5.41 10.53
C THR A 162 24.73 4.35 9.64
N ARG A 163 25.59 4.78 8.71
CA ARG A 163 26.23 3.92 7.69
C ARG A 163 26.82 2.62 8.25
N ALA A 164 27.50 2.69 9.40
CA ALA A 164 28.13 1.54 10.03
C ALA A 164 27.13 0.46 10.52
N LEU A 165 25.87 0.83 10.74
CA LEU A 165 24.81 -0.06 11.20
C LEU A 165 23.97 -0.60 10.02
N ALA A 166 23.97 0.08 8.88
CA ALA A 166 23.17 -0.30 7.71
C ALA A 166 23.44 -1.74 7.22
N PRO A 167 24.70 -2.26 7.14
CA PRO A 167 24.95 -3.65 6.77
C PRO A 167 24.29 -4.67 7.71
N ALA A 168 24.27 -4.39 9.02
CA ALA A 168 23.63 -5.28 9.99
C ALA A 168 22.10 -5.30 9.79
N LEU A 169 21.48 -4.13 9.56
CA LEU A 169 20.05 -4.03 9.26
C LEU A 169 19.69 -4.77 7.97
N VAL A 170 20.48 -4.61 6.91
CA VAL A 170 20.32 -5.33 5.63
C VAL A 170 20.50 -6.83 5.80
N ALA A 171 21.42 -7.27 6.66
CA ALA A 171 21.60 -8.68 7.01
C ALA A 171 20.47 -9.23 7.91
N GLY A 172 19.48 -8.39 8.25
CA GLY A 172 18.36 -8.78 9.08
C GLY A 172 18.65 -8.68 10.58
N ALA A 173 19.35 -7.66 11.05
CA ALA A 173 19.24 -7.29 12.45
C ALA A 173 17.81 -6.79 12.72
N ASP A 174 17.24 -7.19 13.86
CA ASP A 174 15.91 -6.76 14.30
C ASP A 174 16.02 -6.21 15.74
N PRO A 175 16.50 -4.96 15.90
CA PRO A 175 16.73 -4.37 17.23
C PRO A 175 15.42 -4.15 17.99
N LEU A 176 14.27 -4.14 17.31
CA LEU A 176 12.96 -3.87 17.91
C LEU A 176 12.12 -5.15 18.14
N GLY A 177 12.56 -6.30 17.63
CA GLY A 177 11.80 -7.56 17.71
C GLY A 177 10.50 -7.52 16.91
N LEU A 178 10.47 -6.80 15.78
CA LEU A 178 9.27 -6.53 14.99
C LEU A 178 9.20 -7.34 13.68
N ARG A 179 10.17 -8.20 13.39
CA ARG A 179 10.23 -8.94 12.12
C ARG A 179 8.96 -9.74 11.84
N ASP A 180 8.48 -10.52 12.79
CA ASP A 180 7.30 -11.38 12.58
C ASP A 180 6.00 -10.56 12.43
N TRP A 181 6.02 -9.32 12.90
CA TRP A 181 4.90 -8.37 12.78
C TRP A 181 4.93 -7.58 11.45
N ALA A 182 6.10 -7.48 10.80
CA ALA A 182 6.29 -6.68 9.59
C ALA A 182 5.32 -7.04 8.44
N PRO A 183 5.06 -8.33 8.12
CA PRO A 183 4.09 -8.70 7.09
C PRO A 183 2.67 -8.22 7.41
N THR A 184 2.25 -8.31 8.67
CA THR A 184 0.93 -7.85 9.13
C THR A 184 0.81 -6.34 8.99
N CYS A 185 1.85 -5.59 9.41
CA CYS A 185 1.87 -4.14 9.27
C CYS A 185 1.81 -3.70 7.80
N ALA A 186 2.66 -4.26 6.94
CA ALA A 186 2.70 -3.92 5.52
C ALA A 186 1.36 -4.26 4.85
N GLY A 187 0.80 -5.45 5.11
CA GLY A 187 -0.48 -5.87 4.56
C GLY A 187 -1.64 -4.95 4.95
N ALA A 188 -1.74 -4.56 6.22
CA ALA A 188 -2.78 -3.65 6.68
C ALA A 188 -2.66 -2.23 6.10
N LEU A 189 -1.44 -1.70 5.98
CA LEU A 189 -1.22 -0.38 5.37
C LEU A 189 -1.48 -0.39 3.86
N ILE A 190 -1.10 -1.46 3.16
CA ILE A 190 -1.43 -1.64 1.72
C ILE A 190 -2.95 -1.72 1.53
N ALA A 191 -3.65 -2.48 2.39
CA ALA A 191 -5.11 -2.56 2.35
C ALA A 191 -5.75 -1.18 2.56
N ALA A 192 -5.27 -0.40 3.55
CA ALA A 192 -5.73 0.95 3.80
C ALA A 192 -5.47 1.91 2.62
N LEU A 193 -4.31 1.78 1.95
CA LEU A 193 -4.01 2.55 0.74
C LEU A 193 -4.96 2.21 -0.41
N HIS A 194 -5.29 0.92 -0.60
CA HIS A 194 -6.23 0.50 -1.63
C HIS A 194 -7.66 0.97 -1.34
N GLU A 195 -8.06 1.00 -0.07
CA GLU A 195 -9.36 1.50 0.33
C GLU A 195 -9.47 3.01 0.09
N ARG A 196 -8.43 3.78 0.43
CA ARG A 196 -8.41 5.23 0.25
C ARG A 196 -8.26 5.67 -1.20
N TYR A 197 -7.37 5.01 -1.94
CA TYR A 197 -7.06 5.30 -3.33
C TYR A 197 -7.49 4.09 -4.18
N PRO A 198 -8.82 3.89 -4.36
CA PRO A 198 -9.29 2.82 -5.21
C PRO A 198 -8.70 3.05 -6.60
N PRO A 199 -8.26 1.99 -7.29
CA PRO A 199 -7.73 2.16 -8.64
C PRO A 199 -8.76 2.87 -9.51
N GLY A 200 -8.32 3.91 -10.21
CA GLY A 200 -9.05 4.45 -11.34
C GLY A 200 -8.99 3.42 -12.46
N LEU A 201 -9.85 2.40 -12.43
CA LEU A 201 -9.86 1.31 -13.42
C LEU A 201 -10.46 1.76 -14.77
N GLY A 202 -10.18 3.00 -15.17
CA GLY A 202 -10.38 3.53 -16.51
C GLY A 202 -11.79 3.38 -17.06
N SER A 203 -11.90 2.98 -18.31
CA SER A 203 -13.09 2.55 -19.02
C SER A 203 -13.35 1.05 -18.79
N TRP A 204 -14.53 0.55 -19.16
CA TRP A 204 -14.83 -0.89 -19.06
C TRP A 204 -13.81 -1.82 -19.74
N PRO A 205 -13.30 -1.50 -20.95
CA PRO A 205 -12.23 -2.29 -21.57
C PRO A 205 -10.98 -2.40 -20.69
N GLU A 206 -10.58 -1.31 -20.03
CA GLU A 206 -9.41 -1.27 -19.15
C GLU A 206 -9.65 -2.12 -17.88
N LEU A 207 -10.82 -1.98 -17.25
CA LEU A 207 -11.21 -2.81 -16.11
C LEU A 207 -11.22 -4.31 -16.44
N ILE A 208 -11.81 -4.71 -17.57
CA ILE A 208 -11.88 -6.13 -17.99
C ILE A 208 -10.49 -6.66 -18.33
N THR A 209 -9.66 -5.85 -19.00
CA THR A 209 -8.28 -6.21 -19.32
C THR A 209 -7.48 -6.43 -18.04
N GLU A 210 -7.60 -5.53 -17.07
CA GLU A 210 -6.89 -5.62 -15.80
C GLU A 210 -7.33 -6.84 -14.98
N ILE A 211 -8.63 -7.11 -14.87
CA ILE A 211 -9.14 -8.33 -14.22
C ILE A 211 -8.58 -9.58 -14.91
N THR A 212 -8.56 -9.60 -16.24
CA THR A 212 -8.05 -10.73 -17.02
C THR A 212 -6.55 -10.92 -16.82
N ARG A 213 -5.77 -9.83 -16.77
CA ARG A 213 -4.33 -9.83 -16.48
C ARG A 213 -4.05 -10.35 -15.07
N LEU A 214 -4.73 -9.83 -14.05
CA LEU A 214 -4.59 -10.24 -12.66
C LEU A 214 -4.92 -11.72 -12.44
N ARG A 215 -5.83 -12.28 -13.24
CA ARG A 215 -6.14 -13.72 -13.28
C ARG A 215 -5.07 -14.58 -13.99
N GLY A 216 -3.97 -13.97 -14.44
CA GLY A 216 -2.89 -14.66 -15.14
C GLY A 216 -3.20 -15.03 -16.59
N ALA A 217 -4.17 -14.39 -17.25
CA ALA A 217 -4.56 -14.72 -18.62
C ALA A 217 -3.77 -13.97 -19.73
N GLU A 218 -2.65 -13.30 -19.41
CA GLU A 218 -1.77 -12.64 -20.39
C GLU A 218 -0.99 -13.60 -21.31
N PRO A 219 -0.53 -13.16 -22.51
CA PRO A 219 0.09 -14.03 -23.51
C PRO A 219 1.54 -14.35 -23.17
N GLY A 220 1.74 -15.29 -22.24
CA GLY A 220 3.05 -15.89 -22.03
C GLY A 220 3.43 -16.87 -23.16
N PRO A 221 4.69 -16.89 -23.63
CA PRO A 221 5.18 -17.86 -24.59
C PRO A 221 5.52 -19.17 -23.86
N GLY A 222 4.50 -19.98 -23.55
CA GLY A 222 4.68 -21.24 -22.84
C GLY A 222 3.74 -22.32 -23.35
N PRO A 223 4.24 -23.46 -23.85
CA PRO A 223 3.41 -24.62 -24.11
C PRO A 223 3.24 -25.35 -22.78
N LEU A 224 2.04 -25.31 -22.20
CA LEU A 224 1.34 -26.43 -21.53
C LEU A 224 0.30 -25.92 -20.49
N LEU A 225 -0.97 -26.28 -20.76
CA LEU A 225 -1.99 -26.68 -19.77
C LEU A 225 -2.66 -25.65 -18.84
N HIS A 226 -3.06 -24.46 -19.33
CA HIS A 226 -4.30 -23.84 -18.84
C HIS A 226 -5.16 -23.42 -20.05
N ARG A 227 -6.37 -23.97 -20.14
CA ARG A 227 -7.31 -23.69 -21.24
C ARG A 227 -7.79 -22.24 -21.10
N ARG A 228 -7.05 -21.34 -21.74
CA ARG A 228 -7.34 -19.90 -21.84
C ARG A 228 -8.77 -19.69 -22.34
N ALA A 229 -9.67 -19.24 -21.47
CA ALA A 229 -10.99 -18.83 -21.90
C ALA A 229 -10.85 -17.47 -22.59
N ALA A 230 -11.00 -17.44 -23.91
CA ALA A 230 -11.09 -16.18 -24.64
C ALA A 230 -12.26 -15.36 -24.08
N LEU A 231 -12.07 -14.05 -23.95
CA LEU A 231 -13.14 -13.15 -23.52
C LEU A 231 -14.34 -13.29 -24.47
N PRO A 232 -15.57 -13.44 -23.93
CA PRO A 232 -16.77 -13.39 -24.74
C PRO A 232 -16.84 -12.11 -25.59
N PRO A 233 -17.33 -12.18 -26.83
CA PRO A 233 -17.50 -10.99 -27.65
C PRO A 233 -18.51 -10.02 -27.02
N PRO A 234 -18.46 -8.73 -27.35
CA PRO A 234 -19.52 -7.76 -27.05
C PRO A 234 -20.94 -8.24 -27.37
N ALA A 235 -21.88 -7.96 -26.48
CA ALA A 235 -23.30 -8.15 -26.75
C ALA A 235 -23.81 -7.07 -27.73
N SER A 236 -24.66 -7.48 -28.66
CA SER A 236 -25.39 -6.54 -29.52
C SER A 236 -26.52 -5.85 -28.77
N GLU A 237 -26.92 -4.64 -29.20
CA GLU A 237 -28.11 -3.96 -28.65
C GLU A 237 -29.39 -4.80 -28.74
N ALA A 238 -29.51 -5.63 -29.78
CA ALA A 238 -30.64 -6.54 -29.92
C ALA A 238 -30.63 -7.65 -28.86
N ALA A 239 -29.45 -8.19 -28.54
CA ALA A 239 -29.28 -9.20 -27.49
C ALA A 239 -29.58 -8.62 -26.10
N ILE A 240 -29.09 -7.41 -25.81
CA ILE A 240 -29.36 -6.71 -24.55
C ILE A 240 -30.87 -6.46 -24.38
N ARG A 241 -31.53 -5.88 -25.39
CA ARG A 241 -32.98 -5.66 -25.34
C ARG A 241 -33.77 -6.95 -25.20
N SER A 242 -33.33 -8.02 -25.88
CA SER A 242 -33.98 -9.33 -25.74
C SER A 242 -33.83 -9.90 -24.33
N ALA A 243 -32.68 -9.69 -23.68
CA ALA A 243 -32.48 -10.06 -22.28
C ALA A 243 -33.39 -9.25 -21.36
N GLU A 244 -33.44 -7.92 -21.48
CA GLU A 244 -34.29 -7.04 -20.68
C GLU A 244 -35.78 -7.41 -20.78
N LEU A 245 -36.26 -7.68 -21.99
CA LEU A 245 -37.63 -8.16 -22.22
C LEU A 245 -37.90 -9.49 -21.53
N ARG A 246 -36.92 -10.41 -21.52
CA ARG A 246 -37.04 -11.73 -20.87
C ARG A 246 -37.02 -11.61 -19.34
N LEU A 247 -36.22 -10.69 -18.81
CA LEU A 247 -36.09 -10.42 -17.37
C LEU A 247 -37.27 -9.60 -16.84
N GLY A 248 -37.95 -8.84 -17.69
CA GLY A 248 -39.04 -7.93 -17.31
C GLY A 248 -38.56 -6.65 -16.64
N ILE A 249 -37.26 -6.34 -16.73
CA ILE A 249 -36.65 -5.13 -16.16
C ILE A 249 -35.66 -4.50 -17.15
N GLU A 250 -35.48 -3.18 -17.07
CA GLU A 250 -34.34 -2.51 -17.71
C GLU A 250 -33.08 -2.74 -16.87
N LEU A 251 -31.97 -3.10 -17.51
CA LEU A 251 -30.70 -3.29 -16.82
C LEU A 251 -30.07 -1.92 -16.51
N PRO A 252 -29.41 -1.77 -15.34
CA PRO A 252 -28.62 -0.60 -15.03
C PRO A 252 -27.66 -0.23 -16.16
N ALA A 253 -27.44 1.08 -16.34
CA ALA A 253 -26.66 1.60 -17.46
C ALA A 253 -25.22 1.04 -17.49
N ASP A 254 -24.61 0.88 -16.32
CA ASP A 254 -23.26 0.33 -16.16
C ASP A 254 -23.20 -1.16 -16.53
N HIS A 255 -24.21 -1.95 -16.18
CA HIS A 255 -24.30 -3.35 -16.58
C HIS A 255 -24.51 -3.51 -18.10
N ARG A 256 -25.31 -2.65 -18.73
CA ARG A 256 -25.42 -2.63 -20.20
C ARG A 256 -24.10 -2.28 -20.88
N GLU A 257 -23.36 -1.32 -20.33
CA GLU A 257 -22.05 -0.93 -20.84
C GLU A 257 -21.01 -2.05 -20.68
N PHE A 258 -21.05 -2.80 -19.58
CA PHE A 258 -20.30 -4.04 -19.42
C PHE A 258 -20.63 -5.04 -20.53
N LEU A 259 -21.92 -5.36 -20.75
CA LEU A 259 -22.33 -6.34 -21.77
C LEU A 259 -21.94 -5.90 -23.19
N ARG A 260 -21.98 -4.60 -23.49
CA ARG A 260 -21.46 -4.01 -24.74
C ARG A 260 -19.95 -4.13 -24.89
N THR A 261 -19.23 -4.33 -23.80
CA THR A 261 -17.78 -4.52 -23.81
C THR A 261 -17.42 -6.00 -23.84
N CYS A 262 -18.13 -6.83 -23.06
CA CYS A 262 -17.92 -8.26 -22.95
C CYS A 262 -19.23 -8.93 -22.48
N ASP A 263 -19.77 -9.86 -23.27
CA ASP A 263 -21.04 -10.53 -22.97
C ASP A 263 -20.87 -11.65 -21.92
N GLY A 264 -20.59 -11.24 -20.68
CA GLY A 264 -20.23 -12.13 -19.57
C GLY A 264 -18.73 -12.21 -19.35
N LEU A 265 -18.30 -12.94 -18.33
CA LEU A 265 -16.89 -13.09 -17.97
C LEU A 265 -16.64 -14.51 -17.44
N PRO A 266 -15.63 -15.24 -17.93
CA PRO A 266 -15.32 -16.58 -17.42
C PRO A 266 -15.03 -16.58 -15.92
N ALA A 267 -15.31 -17.70 -15.26
CA ALA A 267 -14.92 -17.93 -13.88
C ALA A 267 -13.40 -17.96 -13.71
N ASP A 268 -12.95 -17.69 -12.49
CA ASP A 268 -11.59 -17.94 -12.02
C ASP A 268 -11.67 -18.64 -10.63
N VAL A 269 -10.53 -19.07 -10.08
CA VAL A 269 -10.41 -19.78 -8.80
C VAL A 269 -11.18 -19.09 -7.67
N VAL A 270 -11.20 -17.76 -7.65
CA VAL A 270 -11.81 -16.94 -6.60
C VAL A 270 -13.04 -16.14 -7.07
N PHE A 271 -13.47 -16.26 -8.33
CA PHE A 271 -14.58 -15.45 -8.84
C PHE A 271 -15.54 -16.26 -9.72
N PRO A 272 -16.86 -16.12 -9.52
CA PRO A 272 -17.85 -16.85 -10.30
C PRO A 272 -17.83 -16.42 -11.77
N ARG A 273 -18.40 -17.25 -12.64
CA ARG A 273 -18.65 -16.85 -14.04
C ARG A 273 -19.68 -15.73 -14.03
N LEU A 274 -19.43 -14.61 -14.71
CA LEU A 274 -20.46 -13.61 -14.98
C LEU A 274 -21.27 -14.04 -16.19
N LEU A 275 -22.59 -13.92 -16.06
CA LEU A 275 -23.55 -14.35 -17.08
C LEU A 275 -23.64 -13.31 -18.19
N GLY A 276 -23.65 -13.77 -19.43
CA GLY A 276 -23.98 -12.95 -20.60
C GLY A 276 -25.48 -12.84 -20.82
N THR A 277 -25.90 -12.02 -21.78
CA THR A 277 -27.29 -11.76 -22.18
C THR A 277 -28.12 -13.02 -22.42
N ALA A 278 -27.51 -14.10 -22.91
CA ALA A 278 -28.18 -15.38 -23.12
C ALA A 278 -28.54 -16.08 -21.80
N ASP A 279 -27.72 -15.94 -20.77
CA ASP A 279 -27.81 -16.72 -19.53
C ASP A 279 -28.43 -15.96 -18.35
N LEU A 280 -28.53 -14.63 -18.45
CA LEU A 280 -29.20 -13.81 -17.44
C LEU A 280 -30.61 -14.32 -17.17
N ARG A 281 -30.96 -14.40 -15.90
CA ARG A 281 -32.23 -14.95 -15.41
C ARG A 281 -32.68 -14.25 -14.14
N THR A 282 -33.97 -14.28 -13.88
CA THR A 282 -34.57 -13.80 -12.63
C THR A 282 -34.87 -14.97 -11.71
N GLU A 283 -34.60 -14.79 -10.41
CA GLU A 283 -35.01 -15.69 -9.33
C GLU A 283 -35.58 -14.83 -8.20
N ASP A 284 -36.77 -15.15 -7.70
CA ASP A 284 -37.40 -14.47 -6.56
C ASP A 284 -37.39 -12.92 -6.61
N GLY A 285 -37.51 -12.35 -7.81
CA GLY A 285 -37.57 -10.91 -8.03
C GLY A 285 -36.21 -10.21 -8.12
N VAL A 286 -35.10 -10.94 -8.10
CA VAL A 286 -33.75 -10.41 -8.37
C VAL A 286 -33.19 -10.97 -9.68
N VAL A 287 -32.28 -10.25 -10.33
CA VAL A 287 -31.56 -10.76 -11.51
C VAL A 287 -30.27 -11.43 -11.05
N VAL A 288 -30.09 -12.69 -11.43
CA VAL A 288 -28.85 -13.44 -11.18
C VAL A 288 -27.82 -13.02 -12.21
N LEU A 289 -26.67 -12.51 -11.74
CA LEU A 289 -25.58 -12.00 -12.58
C LEU A 289 -24.42 -12.99 -12.73
N SER A 290 -24.37 -14.03 -11.91
CA SER A 290 -23.25 -14.97 -11.90
C SER A 290 -23.66 -16.44 -11.73
N ASP A 291 -22.75 -17.35 -12.10
CA ASP A 291 -22.81 -18.78 -11.82
C ASP A 291 -21.53 -19.21 -11.08
N PRO A 292 -21.62 -19.69 -9.82
CA PRO A 292 -22.84 -19.83 -9.01
C PRO A 292 -23.54 -18.49 -8.71
N ALA A 293 -24.81 -18.54 -8.29
CA ALA A 293 -25.69 -17.38 -8.06
C ALA A 293 -25.32 -16.57 -6.80
N VAL A 294 -24.09 -16.02 -6.78
CA VAL A 294 -23.53 -15.24 -5.67
C VAL A 294 -23.57 -13.74 -5.94
N LEU A 295 -23.69 -13.29 -7.19
CA LEU A 295 -23.92 -11.89 -7.54
C LEU A 295 -25.35 -11.70 -8.03
N LEU A 296 -26.10 -10.86 -7.32
CA LEU A 296 -27.52 -10.61 -7.55
C LEU A 296 -27.76 -9.12 -7.74
N LEU A 297 -28.56 -8.74 -8.73
CA LEU A 297 -28.98 -7.38 -8.97
C LEU A 297 -30.39 -7.16 -8.41
N SER A 298 -30.52 -6.18 -7.52
CA SER A 298 -31.79 -5.77 -6.94
C SER A 298 -31.83 -4.26 -6.73
N ALA A 299 -32.88 -3.59 -7.21
CA ALA A 299 -33.09 -2.15 -7.05
C ALA A 299 -31.84 -1.29 -7.40
N GLY A 300 -31.13 -1.64 -8.48
CA GLY A 300 -29.93 -0.93 -8.95
C GLY A 300 -28.65 -1.22 -8.15
N HIS A 301 -28.72 -2.02 -7.09
CA HIS A 301 -27.59 -2.44 -6.28
C HIS A 301 -27.19 -3.87 -6.61
N VAL A 302 -25.90 -4.17 -6.45
CA VAL A 302 -25.39 -5.53 -6.58
C VAL A 302 -25.13 -6.10 -5.19
N VAL A 303 -25.75 -7.22 -4.89
CA VAL A 303 -25.58 -7.98 -3.67
C VAL A 303 -24.67 -9.15 -3.97
N GLU A 304 -23.55 -9.21 -3.26
CA GLU A 304 -22.60 -10.31 -3.29
C GLU A 304 -22.82 -11.17 -2.04
N VAL A 305 -23.11 -12.45 -2.25
CA VAL A 305 -23.38 -13.43 -1.20
C VAL A 305 -22.22 -14.40 -1.12
N ASP A 306 -21.35 -14.21 -0.15
CA ASP A 306 -20.27 -15.15 0.17
C ASP A 306 -20.71 -16.05 1.34
N PRO A 307 -20.64 -17.39 1.19
CA PRO A 307 -21.07 -18.32 2.24
C PRO A 307 -20.19 -18.29 3.50
N VAL A 308 -18.97 -17.76 3.41
CA VAL A 308 -17.99 -17.69 4.49
C VAL A 308 -17.91 -16.27 5.07
N LEU A 309 -17.85 -15.26 4.21
CA LEU A 309 -17.62 -13.86 4.58
C LEU A 309 -18.92 -13.06 4.78
N GLY A 310 -20.07 -13.63 4.42
CA GLY A 310 -21.38 -13.00 4.53
C GLY A 310 -21.75 -12.17 3.29
N THR A 311 -22.67 -11.23 3.49
CA THR A 311 -23.27 -10.47 2.37
C THR A 311 -22.68 -9.07 2.27
N THR A 312 -22.23 -8.70 1.07
CA THR A 312 -21.78 -7.33 0.74
C THR A 312 -22.76 -6.69 -0.24
N VAL A 313 -23.08 -5.41 -0.03
CA VAL A 313 -23.89 -4.62 -0.98
C VAL A 313 -23.00 -3.58 -1.65
N HIS A 314 -23.05 -3.55 -2.98
CA HIS A 314 -22.33 -2.64 -3.85
C HIS A 314 -23.31 -1.64 -4.48
N ALA A 315 -22.89 -0.39 -4.60
CA ALA A 315 -23.71 0.68 -5.17
C ALA A 315 -24.04 0.47 -6.67
N SER A 316 -23.25 -0.35 -7.37
CA SER A 316 -23.45 -0.67 -8.79
C SER A 316 -22.72 -1.95 -9.18
N PHE A 317 -22.97 -2.44 -10.40
CA PHE A 317 -22.25 -3.61 -10.95
C PHE A 317 -20.79 -3.30 -11.18
N ARG A 318 -20.50 -2.08 -11.65
CA ARG A 318 -19.14 -1.59 -11.79
C ARG A 318 -18.41 -1.55 -10.45
N ALA A 319 -19.06 -1.08 -9.38
CA ALA A 319 -18.44 -1.05 -8.05
C ALA A 319 -18.05 -2.45 -7.56
N ALA A 320 -18.89 -3.45 -7.81
CA ALA A 320 -18.58 -4.85 -7.50
C ALA A 320 -17.33 -5.35 -8.25
N LEU A 321 -17.23 -5.06 -9.55
CA LEU A 321 -16.06 -5.46 -10.34
C LEU A 321 -14.79 -4.70 -10.00
N VAL A 322 -14.88 -3.41 -9.66
CA VAL A 322 -13.74 -2.63 -9.16
C VAL A 322 -13.23 -3.20 -7.83
N LYS A 323 -14.15 -3.55 -6.90
CA LYS A 323 -13.77 -4.20 -5.65
C LYS A 323 -13.08 -5.54 -5.92
N HIS A 324 -13.62 -6.34 -6.82
CA HIS A 324 -13.02 -7.62 -7.20
C HIS A 324 -11.60 -7.45 -7.77
N ALA A 325 -11.39 -6.54 -8.73
CA ALA A 325 -10.07 -6.23 -9.27
C ALA A 325 -9.09 -5.78 -8.18
N THR A 326 -9.57 -4.97 -7.22
CA THR A 326 -8.77 -4.49 -6.10
C THR A 326 -8.33 -5.63 -5.19
N LEU A 327 -9.22 -6.60 -4.90
CA LEU A 327 -8.90 -7.78 -4.10
C LEU A 327 -7.90 -8.69 -4.82
N LEU A 328 -8.06 -8.92 -6.12
CA LEU A 328 -7.09 -9.67 -6.92
C LEU A 328 -5.70 -9.03 -6.87
N ALA A 329 -5.62 -7.71 -7.00
CA ALA A 329 -4.37 -6.96 -6.92
C ALA A 329 -3.73 -6.97 -5.52
N GLN A 330 -4.48 -7.24 -4.45
CA GLN A 330 -3.94 -7.41 -3.09
C GLN A 330 -3.34 -8.80 -2.86
N ALA A 331 -3.89 -9.81 -3.54
CA ALA A 331 -3.49 -11.20 -3.41
C ALA A 331 -2.27 -11.57 -4.29
N SER A 332 -2.05 -10.83 -5.38
CA SER A 332 -0.87 -10.93 -6.25
C SER A 332 0.36 -10.24 -5.66
#